data_AF-G9ZQC8-F1
#
_entry.id   AF-G9ZQC8-F1
#
_cell.length_a   1.000
_cell.length_b   1.000
_cell.length_c   1.000
_cell.angle_alpha   90.00
_cell.angle_beta   90.00
_cell.angle_gamma   90.00
#
_symmetry.space_group_name_H-M   'P 1'
#
loop_
_entity.id
_entity.type
_entity.pdbx_description
1 polymer ?
#
loop_
_entity_poly.entity_id
_entity_poly.type
_entity_poly.pdbx_seq_one_letter_code
_entity_poly.pdbx_strand_id
1 'polypeptide(L)'
;MESDYLTIQQNHRGAITKLQLKNDKSNMNWVIDPDYLASLNYQDNDKLFGEFNITVSGKKYRSIDQEPDVVSQADGSTVTFHVNGLNITQHYQVKNDRLNWQFSIENGGSEDVSIDSLGLWLSLAYVMFRDKDVHRNANQSVAVFPQISNNYTKLAAVRRDNTAPNMGVYQTAGKVLSVGTFNEYTNRFFENVSPSLDGMLFHEIVLAGGYEDDKRPHHDWIYSQEKLTVAPGQTRTWGFVLEPFSDQADFYQKGLALGHPRFSFEPMISQGSDQIFNVTLAKNQTLKRVTVNYHANHKLVSDDLTDQFKDGRLVYRPSGLGEHQVVLEFGDGTSDMGVFNVMSSINELLENRSAYISHHSYAGKSGKVPYSFGPVSNQGESIGKMTFILQECLLDHSISDADEEIAQVEESAVNYVRPKWFVDGDFKKPRKLYGDFYRVMDLEYICAYVLPALPMPS
;
A
#
# COMPACT_ATOMS: atom_id res chain seq x y z
N MET A 1 -15.56 23.90 -9.56
CA MET A 1 -14.32 24.73 -9.54
C MET A 1 -13.53 24.37 -10.78
N GLU A 2 -12.99 25.36 -11.48
CA GLU A 2 -12.29 25.13 -12.75
C GLU A 2 -11.10 26.06 -12.87
N SER A 3 -9.99 25.54 -13.39
CA SER A 3 -8.84 26.33 -13.84
C SER A 3 -8.51 25.98 -15.29
N ASP A 4 -7.46 26.58 -15.84
CA ASP A 4 -6.97 26.22 -17.19
C ASP A 4 -6.50 24.76 -17.28
N TYR A 5 -6.26 24.09 -16.16
CA TYR A 5 -5.68 22.75 -16.09
C TYR A 5 -6.58 21.72 -15.40
N LEU A 6 -7.40 22.13 -14.44
CA LEU A 6 -8.21 21.22 -13.62
C LEU A 6 -9.71 21.48 -13.81
N THR A 7 -10.47 20.41 -13.92
CA THR A 7 -11.94 20.42 -13.81
C THR A 7 -12.35 19.66 -12.56
N ILE A 8 -12.97 20.35 -11.60
CA ILE A 8 -13.38 19.77 -10.32
C ILE A 8 -14.88 19.96 -10.09
N GLN A 9 -15.58 18.88 -9.78
CA GLN A 9 -16.98 18.90 -9.38
C GLN A 9 -17.14 18.32 -7.97
N GLN A 10 -18.04 18.93 -7.21
CA GLN A 10 -18.45 18.46 -5.89
C GLN A 10 -19.93 18.10 -5.91
N ASN A 11 -20.32 17.14 -5.08
CA ASN A 11 -21.73 16.90 -4.78
C ASN A 11 -22.28 18.00 -3.85
N HIS A 12 -23.57 17.93 -3.52
CA HIS A 12 -24.25 18.89 -2.63
C HIS A 12 -23.65 18.96 -1.22
N ARG A 13 -22.88 17.94 -0.81
CA ARG A 13 -22.22 17.82 0.50
C ARG A 13 -20.79 18.35 0.50
N GLY A 14 -20.29 18.74 -0.67
CA GLY A 14 -18.91 19.23 -0.83
C GLY A 14 -17.86 18.13 -1.04
N ALA A 15 -18.24 16.85 -1.15
CA ALA A 15 -17.29 15.79 -1.52
C ALA A 15 -16.91 15.92 -3.00
N ILE A 16 -15.63 15.74 -3.34
CA ILE A 16 -15.17 15.81 -4.74
C ILE A 16 -15.56 14.52 -5.45
N THR A 17 -16.44 14.63 -6.43
CA THR A 17 -16.93 13.49 -7.24
C THR A 17 -16.25 13.42 -8.60
N LYS A 18 -15.62 14.53 -9.01
CA LYS A 18 -14.86 14.61 -10.25
C LYS A 18 -13.62 15.46 -10.07
N LEU A 19 -12.47 14.90 -10.44
CA LEU A 19 -11.18 15.59 -10.56
C LEU A 19 -10.57 15.14 -11.89
N GLN A 20 -10.50 16.04 -12.88
CA GLN A 20 -9.95 15.74 -14.20
C GLN A 20 -8.87 16.76 -14.58
N LEU A 21 -7.87 16.28 -15.33
CA LEU A 21 -6.84 17.10 -15.96
C LEU A 21 -7.30 17.43 -17.39
N LYS A 22 -7.41 18.71 -17.75
CA LYS A 22 -7.93 19.14 -19.06
C LYS A 22 -7.08 18.72 -20.26
N ASN A 23 -5.78 18.51 -20.03
CA ASN A 23 -4.84 18.05 -21.05
C ASN A 23 -4.71 16.52 -21.12
N ASP A 24 -5.42 15.79 -20.26
CA ASP A 24 -5.40 14.33 -20.26
C ASP A 24 -6.35 13.76 -21.31
N LYS A 25 -5.76 13.14 -22.34
CA LYS A 25 -6.49 12.57 -23.48
C LYS A 25 -7.43 11.43 -23.09
N SER A 26 -7.20 10.78 -21.95
CA SER A 26 -8.07 9.71 -21.45
C SER A 26 -9.35 10.21 -20.81
N ASN A 27 -9.40 11.49 -20.43
CA ASN A 27 -10.45 12.07 -19.59
C ASN A 27 -10.67 11.27 -18.29
N MET A 28 -9.61 10.71 -17.70
CA MET A 28 -9.69 9.96 -16.46
C MET A 28 -10.22 10.85 -15.32
N ASN A 29 -11.21 10.34 -14.58
CA ASN A 29 -11.57 10.88 -13.28
C ASN A 29 -10.59 10.32 -12.23
N TRP A 30 -9.87 11.22 -11.54
CA TRP A 30 -8.82 10.84 -10.58
C TRP A 30 -9.35 10.44 -9.21
N VAL A 31 -10.64 10.65 -8.96
CA VAL A 31 -11.35 10.23 -7.74
C VAL A 31 -12.43 9.21 -8.08
N ILE A 32 -12.86 8.44 -7.08
CA ILE A 32 -13.94 7.46 -7.24
C ILE A 32 -15.25 8.16 -7.60
N ASP A 33 -15.87 7.69 -8.67
CA ASP A 33 -17.12 8.23 -9.22
C ASP A 33 -18.34 7.60 -8.52
N PRO A 34 -19.19 8.38 -7.83
CA PRO A 34 -20.40 7.86 -7.18
C PRO A 34 -21.40 7.25 -8.16
N ASP A 35 -21.44 7.70 -9.42
CA ASP A 35 -22.34 7.11 -10.42
C ASP A 35 -21.90 5.68 -10.76
N TYR A 36 -20.59 5.42 -10.77
CA TYR A 36 -20.05 4.08 -10.91
C TYR A 36 -20.40 3.20 -9.70
N LEU A 37 -20.28 3.73 -8.48
CA LEU A 37 -20.71 3.03 -7.26
C LEU A 37 -22.19 2.59 -7.37
N ALA A 38 -23.06 3.54 -7.72
CA ALA A 38 -24.49 3.31 -7.88
C ALA A 38 -24.79 2.27 -8.98
N SER A 39 -24.10 2.33 -10.12
CA SER A 39 -24.30 1.41 -11.24
C SER A 39 -24.05 -0.06 -10.89
N LEU A 40 -23.23 -0.31 -9.86
CA LEU A 40 -22.86 -1.64 -9.38
C LEU A 40 -23.38 -1.96 -7.97
N ASN A 41 -24.22 -1.08 -7.42
CA ASN A 41 -24.82 -1.20 -6.10
C ASN A 41 -23.81 -1.23 -4.93
N TYR A 42 -22.64 -0.58 -5.10
CA TYR A 42 -21.72 -0.32 -3.99
C TYR A 42 -22.32 0.75 -3.07
N GLN A 43 -22.16 0.57 -1.74
CA GLN A 43 -22.77 1.44 -0.73
C GLN A 43 -21.77 2.43 -0.11
N ASP A 44 -20.60 2.59 -0.73
CA ASP A 44 -19.43 3.29 -0.19
C ASP A 44 -19.41 4.80 -0.46
N ASN A 45 -20.59 5.43 -0.58
CA ASN A 45 -20.71 6.88 -0.71
C ASN A 45 -20.19 7.63 0.52
N ASP A 46 -20.10 6.95 1.67
CA ASP A 46 -19.51 7.47 2.91
C ASP A 46 -17.97 7.61 2.84
N LYS A 47 -17.35 7.16 1.75
CA LYS A 47 -15.90 7.19 1.51
C LYS A 47 -15.52 8.05 0.33
N LEU A 48 -16.38 8.94 -0.17
CA LEU A 48 -16.01 9.84 -1.27
C LEU A 48 -14.91 10.82 -0.83
N PHE A 49 -14.19 11.41 -1.79
CA PHE A 49 -13.12 12.36 -1.50
C PHE A 49 -13.64 13.50 -0.61
N GLY A 50 -13.03 13.67 0.57
CA GLY A 50 -13.41 14.70 1.53
C GLY A 50 -14.47 14.27 2.55
N GLU A 51 -15.05 13.09 2.44
CA GLU A 51 -15.80 12.50 3.56
C GLU A 51 -14.81 12.05 4.66
N PHE A 52 -15.27 11.90 5.90
CA PHE A 52 -14.43 11.53 7.04
C PHE A 52 -15.19 10.73 8.10
N ASN A 53 -14.42 9.98 8.89
CA ASN A 53 -14.87 9.32 10.11
C ASN A 53 -14.17 9.96 11.30
N ILE A 54 -14.90 10.23 12.38
CA ILE A 54 -14.34 10.80 13.61
C ILE A 54 -14.96 10.17 14.86
N THR A 55 -14.14 9.83 15.83
CA THR A 55 -14.59 9.44 17.18
C THR A 55 -14.24 10.54 18.16
N VAL A 56 -15.27 11.13 18.79
CA VAL A 56 -15.12 12.22 19.76
C VAL A 56 -15.60 11.75 21.12
N SER A 57 -14.72 11.74 22.11
CA SER A 57 -15.00 11.29 23.47
C SER A 57 -15.74 9.94 23.55
N GLY A 58 -15.27 8.96 22.77
CA GLY A 58 -15.79 7.59 22.69
C GLY A 58 -17.00 7.41 21.77
N LYS A 59 -17.54 8.48 21.18
CA LYS A 59 -18.71 8.41 20.29
C LYS A 59 -18.31 8.60 18.83
N LYS A 60 -18.74 7.68 17.98
CA LYS A 60 -18.44 7.68 16.53
C LYS A 60 -19.41 8.58 15.78
N TYR A 61 -18.86 9.29 14.81
CA TYR A 61 -19.56 10.14 13.87
C TYR A 61 -18.99 9.89 12.47
N ARG A 62 -19.85 9.93 11.46
CA ARG A 62 -19.47 9.87 10.05
C ARG A 62 -19.97 11.15 9.40
N SER A 63 -19.17 11.75 8.54
CA SER A 63 -19.55 12.96 7.81
C SER A 63 -20.84 12.75 7.03
N ILE A 64 -21.04 11.58 6.42
CA ILE A 64 -22.24 11.21 5.64
C ILE A 64 -23.56 11.31 6.42
N ASP A 65 -23.51 11.16 7.75
CA ASP A 65 -24.68 11.24 8.63
C ASP A 65 -24.98 12.67 9.10
N GLN A 66 -24.21 13.67 8.65
CA GLN A 66 -24.34 15.09 8.99
C GLN A 66 -24.72 15.90 7.76
N GLU A 67 -25.34 17.06 7.92
CA GLU A 67 -25.53 18.01 6.82
C GLU A 67 -24.49 19.14 6.93
N PRO A 68 -23.63 19.34 5.91
CA PRO A 68 -22.64 20.40 5.93
C PRO A 68 -23.17 21.73 5.38
N ASP A 69 -22.57 22.83 5.83
CA ASP A 69 -22.67 24.12 5.17
C ASP A 69 -21.65 24.21 4.03
N VAL A 70 -22.13 24.34 2.79
CA VAL A 70 -21.29 24.42 1.58
C VAL A 70 -21.35 25.82 0.98
N VAL A 71 -20.22 26.52 0.99
CA VAL A 71 -20.05 27.82 0.33
C VAL A 71 -19.12 27.65 -0.85
N SER A 72 -19.65 27.75 -2.07
CA SER A 72 -18.87 27.63 -3.31
C SER A 72 -18.52 28.99 -3.90
N GLN A 73 -17.32 29.08 -4.45
CA GLN A 73 -16.80 30.20 -5.23
C GLN A 73 -16.29 29.66 -6.59
N ALA A 74 -15.85 30.54 -7.48
CA ALA A 74 -15.41 30.12 -8.82
C ALA A 74 -14.17 29.21 -8.76
N ASP A 75 -13.19 29.56 -7.93
CA ASP A 75 -11.89 28.93 -7.79
C ASP A 75 -11.76 28.04 -6.54
N GLY A 76 -12.82 27.93 -5.73
CA GLY A 76 -12.73 27.21 -4.46
C GLY A 76 -14.08 26.93 -3.81
N SER A 77 -14.05 26.21 -2.71
CA SER A 77 -15.21 26.00 -1.84
C SER A 77 -14.78 25.80 -0.40
N THR A 78 -15.69 26.12 0.51
CA THR A 78 -15.56 25.85 1.94
C THR A 78 -16.73 24.98 2.37
N VAL A 79 -16.44 23.87 3.05
CA VAL A 79 -17.40 22.89 3.54
C VAL A 79 -17.23 22.79 5.05
N THR A 80 -18.26 23.07 5.83
CA THR A 80 -18.21 23.03 7.29
C THR A 80 -19.21 22.04 7.85
N PHE A 81 -18.73 21.11 8.68
CA PHE A 81 -19.54 20.16 9.43
C PHE A 81 -19.51 20.53 10.91
N HIS A 82 -20.65 20.37 11.59
CA HIS A 82 -20.76 20.61 13.04
C HIS A 82 -20.91 19.28 13.78
N VAL A 83 -19.84 18.83 14.44
CA VAL A 83 -19.80 17.51 15.09
C VAL A 83 -19.44 17.67 16.55
N ASN A 84 -20.37 17.34 17.46
CA ASN A 84 -20.12 17.33 18.90
C ASN A 84 -19.51 18.64 19.45
N GLY A 85 -19.96 19.79 18.97
CA GLY A 85 -19.43 21.11 19.36
C GLY A 85 -18.12 21.52 18.66
N LEU A 86 -17.59 20.68 17.76
CA LEU A 86 -16.48 21.00 16.88
C LEU A 86 -16.98 21.54 15.54
N ASN A 87 -16.27 22.54 15.00
CA ASN A 87 -16.39 22.93 13.61
C ASN A 87 -15.29 22.21 12.82
N ILE A 88 -15.70 21.35 11.90
CA ILE A 88 -14.79 20.64 11.00
C ILE A 88 -14.92 21.28 9.63
N THR A 89 -13.88 21.99 9.20
CA THR A 89 -13.90 22.79 7.97
C THR A 89 -12.91 22.25 6.95
N GLN A 90 -13.37 22.13 5.71
CA GLN A 90 -12.55 21.81 4.56
C GLN A 90 -12.56 22.98 3.60
N HIS A 91 -11.38 23.45 3.23
CA HIS A 91 -11.22 24.49 2.23
C HIS A 91 -10.50 23.91 1.01
N TYR A 92 -11.17 23.98 -0.13
CA TYR A 92 -10.68 23.58 -1.42
C TYR A 92 -10.38 24.82 -2.23
N GLN A 93 -9.18 24.91 -2.80
CA GLN A 93 -8.82 25.99 -3.70
C GLN A 93 -8.01 25.48 -4.87
N VAL A 94 -8.50 25.75 -6.07
CA VAL A 94 -7.78 25.48 -7.30
C VAL A 94 -6.83 26.64 -7.57
N LYS A 95 -5.53 26.35 -7.69
CA LYS A 95 -4.50 27.34 -8.05
C LYS A 95 -3.71 26.82 -9.23
N ASN A 96 -3.85 27.43 -10.40
CA ASN A 96 -3.21 27.00 -11.64
C ASN A 96 -3.50 25.52 -11.93
N ASP A 97 -2.50 24.66 -11.83
CA ASP A 97 -2.47 23.23 -12.13
C ASP A 97 -2.61 22.32 -10.89
N ARG A 98 -2.92 22.88 -9.72
CA ARG A 98 -3.05 22.13 -8.47
C ARG A 98 -4.33 22.44 -7.71
N LEU A 99 -4.75 21.45 -6.92
CA LEU A 99 -5.78 21.60 -5.90
C LEU A 99 -5.10 21.69 -4.53
N ASN A 100 -5.26 22.82 -3.87
CA ASN A 100 -4.94 22.97 -2.46
C ASN A 100 -6.15 22.54 -1.63
N TRP A 101 -5.91 21.68 -0.64
CA TRP A 101 -6.92 21.18 0.26
C TRP A 101 -6.46 21.35 1.70
N GLN A 102 -7.22 22.11 2.48
CA GLN A 102 -6.98 22.33 3.89
C GLN A 102 -8.11 21.69 4.69
N PHE A 103 -7.77 20.96 5.74
CA PHE A 103 -8.71 20.38 6.69
C PHE A 103 -8.41 20.98 8.07
N SER A 104 -9.43 21.43 8.79
CA SER A 104 -9.25 22.00 10.12
C SER A 104 -10.36 21.60 11.08
N ILE A 105 -10.00 21.49 12.36
CA ILE A 105 -10.93 21.28 13.46
C ILE A 105 -10.76 22.40 14.46
N GLU A 106 -11.85 23.10 14.74
CA GLU A 106 -11.93 24.13 15.76
C GLU A 106 -12.87 23.67 16.89
N ASN A 107 -12.44 23.85 18.13
CA ASN A 107 -13.30 23.67 19.29
C ASN A 107 -13.91 25.01 19.72
N GLY A 108 -15.16 25.26 19.33
CA GLY A 108 -15.91 26.45 19.74
C GLY A 108 -16.54 26.36 21.14
N GLY A 109 -16.33 25.24 21.84
CA GLY A 109 -16.86 25.00 23.18
C GLY A 109 -16.00 25.59 24.30
N SER A 110 -16.35 25.24 25.54
CA SER A 110 -15.68 25.71 26.77
C SER A 110 -14.82 24.66 27.47
N GLU A 111 -14.82 23.42 26.99
CA GLU A 111 -14.05 22.30 27.56
C GLU A 111 -13.12 21.68 26.51
N ASP A 112 -12.05 21.03 26.96
CA ASP A 112 -11.17 20.26 26.09
C ASP A 112 -11.93 19.11 25.42
N VAL A 113 -11.75 18.93 24.11
CA VAL A 113 -12.36 17.83 23.36
C VAL A 113 -11.28 16.83 22.95
N SER A 114 -11.51 15.56 23.29
CA SER A 114 -10.65 14.45 22.87
C SER A 114 -11.20 13.81 21.59
N ILE A 115 -10.36 13.72 20.57
CA ILE A 115 -10.60 13.01 19.33
C ILE A 115 -9.82 11.70 19.41
N ASP A 116 -10.55 10.60 19.56
CA ASP A 116 -9.99 9.27 19.73
C ASP A 116 -9.52 8.67 18.40
N SER A 117 -10.23 8.97 17.31
CA SER A 117 -9.83 8.63 15.95
C SER A 117 -10.34 9.65 14.94
N LEU A 118 -9.57 9.88 13.88
CA LEU A 118 -9.95 10.76 12.77
C LEU A 118 -9.31 10.26 11.48
N GLY A 119 -10.15 9.85 10.53
CA GLY A 119 -9.76 9.40 9.21
C GLY A 119 -10.45 10.23 8.13
N LEU A 120 -9.68 10.66 7.12
CA LEU A 120 -10.13 11.54 6.04
C LEU A 120 -9.99 10.81 4.70
N TRP A 121 -11.08 10.64 3.96
CA TRP A 121 -11.08 9.88 2.72
C TRP A 121 -10.48 10.68 1.56
N LEU A 122 -9.45 10.10 0.95
CA LEU A 122 -8.77 10.63 -0.24
C LEU A 122 -9.29 9.99 -1.53
N SER A 123 -9.66 8.70 -1.49
CA SER A 123 -10.45 8.00 -2.51
C SER A 123 -10.10 8.29 -3.96
N LEU A 124 -8.80 8.19 -4.25
CA LEU A 124 -8.26 8.19 -5.61
C LEU A 124 -8.82 6.97 -6.37
N ALA A 125 -8.97 7.09 -7.69
CA ALA A 125 -9.64 6.11 -8.55
C ALA A 125 -8.83 4.79 -8.76
N TYR A 126 -8.49 4.10 -7.68
CA TYR A 126 -7.97 2.74 -7.71
C TYR A 126 -9.15 1.77 -7.85
N VAL A 127 -9.66 1.68 -9.09
CA VAL A 127 -10.85 0.91 -9.44
C VAL A 127 -10.48 -0.25 -10.35
N MET A 128 -10.95 -1.45 -10.02
CA MET A 128 -10.96 -2.59 -10.92
C MET A 128 -12.34 -2.64 -11.59
N PHE A 129 -12.45 -2.05 -12.79
CA PHE A 129 -13.75 -1.88 -13.43
C PHE A 129 -14.37 -3.22 -13.82
N ARG A 130 -15.68 -3.39 -13.55
CA ARG A 130 -16.48 -4.55 -13.96
C ARG A 130 -16.84 -4.52 -15.45
N ASP A 131 -15.86 -4.29 -16.30
CA ASP A 131 -16.03 -4.34 -17.75
C ASP A 131 -14.95 -5.21 -18.40
N LYS A 132 -15.23 -5.65 -19.63
CA LYS A 132 -14.28 -6.43 -20.44
C LYS A 132 -13.25 -5.55 -21.14
N ASP A 133 -13.30 -4.23 -20.92
CA ASP A 133 -12.42 -3.27 -21.56
C ASP A 133 -11.13 -3.13 -20.73
N VAL A 134 -10.14 -3.94 -21.12
CA VAL A 134 -8.81 -3.92 -20.49
C VAL A 134 -8.16 -2.55 -20.61
N HIS A 135 -8.43 -1.78 -21.67
CA HIS A 135 -7.89 -0.44 -21.83
C HIS A 135 -8.47 0.52 -20.80
N ARG A 136 -9.79 0.47 -20.54
CA ARG A 136 -10.40 1.24 -19.46
C ARG A 136 -9.81 0.88 -18.10
N ASN A 137 -9.65 -0.41 -17.82
CA ASN A 137 -9.03 -0.89 -16.58
C ASN A 137 -7.57 -0.44 -16.38
N ALA A 138 -6.80 -0.31 -17.46
CA ALA A 138 -5.41 0.11 -17.39
C ALA A 138 -5.28 1.65 -17.39
N ASN A 139 -6.15 2.35 -18.13
CA ASN A 139 -6.02 3.76 -18.42
C ASN A 139 -6.93 4.64 -17.55
N GLN A 140 -8.07 4.18 -17.03
CA GLN A 140 -8.95 4.98 -16.16
C GLN A 140 -8.84 4.60 -14.67
N SER A 141 -7.75 3.94 -14.29
CA SER A 141 -7.49 3.46 -12.93
C SER A 141 -6.04 3.73 -12.53
N VAL A 142 -5.80 3.92 -11.24
CA VAL A 142 -4.47 4.17 -10.67
C VAL A 142 -4.07 3.08 -9.70
N ALA A 143 -2.77 2.84 -9.57
CA ALA A 143 -2.16 2.26 -8.39
C ALA A 143 -1.65 3.39 -7.49
N VAL A 144 -1.88 3.29 -6.18
CA VAL A 144 -1.50 4.33 -5.21
C VAL A 144 -0.35 3.84 -4.33
N PHE A 145 0.70 4.64 -4.22
CA PHE A 145 1.90 4.34 -3.47
C PHE A 145 2.10 5.39 -2.37
N PRO A 146 1.72 5.10 -1.11
CA PRO A 146 1.92 6.02 0.00
C PRO A 146 3.35 5.94 0.55
N GLN A 147 3.91 7.10 0.86
CA GLN A 147 5.03 7.28 1.79
C GLN A 147 4.50 7.98 3.03
N ILE A 148 4.47 7.25 4.15
CA ILE A 148 3.90 7.72 5.41
C ILE A 148 4.97 8.44 6.23
N SER A 149 4.62 9.62 6.74
CA SER A 149 5.50 10.49 7.50
C SER A 149 4.68 11.48 8.33
N ASN A 150 5.21 11.89 9.48
CA ASN A 150 4.52 12.84 10.34
C ASN A 150 4.19 14.13 9.60
N ASN A 151 5.17 14.76 8.95
CA ASN A 151 5.00 16.09 8.35
C ASN A 151 5.10 16.11 6.83
N TYR A 152 5.51 14.99 6.21
CA TYR A 152 5.83 14.91 4.79
C TYR A 152 5.20 13.68 4.12
N THR A 153 4.02 13.25 4.60
CA THR A 153 3.27 12.18 3.94
C THR A 153 2.98 12.58 2.50
N LYS A 154 3.21 11.66 1.57
CA LYS A 154 2.93 11.87 0.14
C LYS A 154 2.48 10.58 -0.51
N LEU A 155 1.61 10.69 -1.50
CA LEU A 155 1.07 9.55 -2.24
C LEU A 155 1.26 9.79 -3.74
N ALA A 156 1.76 8.78 -4.43
CA ALA A 156 1.80 8.77 -5.88
C ALA A 156 0.66 7.90 -6.41
N ALA A 157 -0.35 8.49 -7.06
CA ALA A 157 -1.32 7.78 -7.86
C ALA A 157 -0.81 7.69 -9.31
N VAL A 158 -0.31 6.51 -9.66
CA VAL A 158 0.25 6.21 -10.98
C VAL A 158 -0.77 5.44 -11.78
N ARG A 159 -1.04 5.88 -13.01
CA ARG A 159 -1.96 5.18 -13.90
C ARG A 159 -1.46 3.76 -14.17
N ARG A 160 -2.37 2.78 -14.24
CA ARG A 160 -1.99 1.36 -14.30
C ARG A 160 -1.35 0.93 -15.61
N ASP A 161 -1.55 1.67 -16.70
CA ASP A 161 -0.81 1.51 -17.96
C ASP A 161 0.52 2.30 -18.01
N ASN A 162 0.88 2.97 -16.91
CA ASN A 162 2.07 3.80 -16.74
C ASN A 162 2.14 5.01 -17.70
N THR A 163 1.01 5.45 -18.26
CA THR A 163 0.96 6.67 -19.08
C THR A 163 0.74 7.92 -18.25
N ALA A 164 1.50 8.98 -18.57
CA ALA A 164 1.35 10.30 -17.96
C ALA A 164 0.11 11.04 -18.54
N PRO A 165 -0.46 12.00 -17.79
CA PRO A 165 -0.08 12.42 -16.44
C PRO A 165 -0.51 11.43 -15.35
N ASN A 166 0.20 11.47 -14.21
CA ASN A 166 -0.10 10.86 -12.92
C ASN A 166 -0.55 11.94 -11.91
N MET A 167 -0.99 11.55 -10.70
CA MET A 167 -1.44 12.49 -9.65
C MET A 167 -0.67 12.29 -8.35
N GLY A 168 0.01 13.34 -7.89
CA GLY A 168 0.70 13.35 -6.60
C GLY A 168 -0.16 14.02 -5.54
N VAL A 169 -0.14 13.51 -4.31
CA VAL A 169 -0.75 14.13 -3.13
C VAL A 169 0.35 14.39 -2.11
N TYR A 170 0.52 15.64 -1.68
CA TYR A 170 1.61 16.06 -0.80
C TYR A 170 1.06 16.77 0.42
N GLN A 171 1.38 16.28 1.62
CA GLN A 171 1.09 16.99 2.87
C GLN A 171 1.89 18.29 2.93
N THR A 172 1.28 19.41 3.31
CA THR A 172 1.93 20.71 3.45
C THR A 172 1.81 21.31 4.84
N ALA A 173 0.93 20.76 5.69
CA ALA A 173 0.79 21.17 7.09
C ALA A 173 0.21 20.06 7.95
N GLY A 174 0.36 20.20 9.28
CA GLY A 174 -0.19 19.28 10.27
C GLY A 174 0.67 18.01 10.47
N LYS A 175 0.13 17.04 11.22
CA LYS A 175 0.73 15.73 11.46
C LYS A 175 -0.18 14.63 10.92
N VAL A 176 0.32 13.77 10.03
CA VAL A 176 -0.36 12.55 9.56
C VAL A 176 0.24 11.36 10.32
N LEU A 177 -0.61 10.47 10.83
CA LEU A 177 -0.17 9.30 11.60
C LEU A 177 0.04 8.07 10.73
N SER A 178 -0.87 7.86 9.77
CA SER A 178 -0.84 6.73 8.85
C SER A 178 -1.70 6.98 7.61
N VAL A 179 -1.62 6.07 6.64
CA VAL A 179 -2.54 6.00 5.49
C VAL A 179 -3.14 4.60 5.47
N GLY A 180 -4.45 4.51 5.73
CA GLY A 180 -5.23 3.28 5.66
C GLY A 180 -5.70 2.97 4.25
N THR A 181 -5.99 1.69 3.99
CA THR A 181 -6.65 1.25 2.76
C THR A 181 -7.85 0.37 3.11
N PHE A 182 -9.02 0.75 2.64
CA PHE A 182 -10.23 -0.07 2.69
C PHE A 182 -10.45 -0.71 1.31
N ASN A 183 -10.66 -2.02 1.29
CA ASN A 183 -10.89 -2.77 0.07
C ASN A 183 -12.34 -3.24 0.02
N GLU A 184 -13.10 -2.70 -0.92
CA GLU A 184 -14.41 -3.22 -1.28
C GLU A 184 -14.24 -4.19 -2.45
N TYR A 185 -14.30 -5.49 -2.18
CA TYR A 185 -14.10 -6.53 -3.18
C TYR A 185 -15.23 -7.54 -3.20
N THR A 186 -15.54 -8.03 -4.41
CA THR A 186 -16.36 -9.21 -4.61
C THR A 186 -15.51 -10.29 -5.28
N ASN A 187 -15.37 -11.45 -4.64
CA ASN A 187 -14.65 -12.56 -5.26
C ASN A 187 -15.49 -13.17 -6.39
N ARG A 188 -15.12 -12.89 -7.64
CA ARG A 188 -15.78 -13.39 -8.86
C ARG A 188 -14.94 -14.40 -9.65
N PHE A 189 -14.05 -15.11 -8.95
CA PHE A 189 -13.08 -16.03 -9.55
C PHE A 189 -13.71 -17.11 -10.46
N PHE A 190 -14.97 -17.49 -10.23
CA PHE A 190 -15.68 -18.50 -11.02
C PHE A 190 -16.60 -17.92 -12.11
N GLU A 191 -16.74 -16.60 -12.16
CA GLU A 191 -17.70 -15.91 -13.04
C GLU A 191 -17.01 -15.18 -14.19
N ASN A 192 -15.72 -14.86 -14.05
CA ASN A 192 -14.95 -14.10 -15.03
C ASN A 192 -13.73 -14.86 -15.57
N VAL A 193 -13.40 -14.59 -16.85
CA VAL A 193 -12.35 -15.26 -17.64
C VAL A 193 -10.91 -14.88 -17.18
N SER A 194 -10.78 -14.10 -16.12
CA SER A 194 -9.51 -13.67 -15.54
C SER A 194 -9.68 -13.53 -14.03
N PRO A 195 -8.69 -13.91 -13.20
CA PRO A 195 -8.68 -13.64 -11.77
C PRO A 195 -8.42 -12.14 -11.53
N SER A 196 -9.26 -11.27 -12.07
CA SER A 196 -9.27 -9.86 -11.73
C SER A 196 -10.15 -9.73 -10.49
N LEU A 197 -9.51 -9.44 -9.35
CA LEU A 197 -10.18 -8.88 -8.19
C LEU A 197 -11.13 -7.80 -8.69
N ASP A 198 -12.42 -8.02 -8.47
CA ASP A 198 -13.48 -7.09 -8.78
C ASP A 198 -13.68 -6.24 -7.52
N GLY A 199 -13.47 -4.93 -7.63
CA GLY A 199 -13.49 -4.07 -6.47
C GLY A 199 -12.82 -2.72 -6.65
N MET A 200 -12.57 -2.08 -5.50
CA MET A 200 -12.03 -0.74 -5.41
C MET A 200 -11.31 -0.55 -4.09
N LEU A 201 -10.23 0.23 -4.14
CA LEU A 201 -9.43 0.57 -2.97
C LEU A 201 -9.66 2.04 -2.60
N PHE A 202 -10.16 2.27 -1.39
CA PHE A 202 -10.33 3.58 -0.79
C PHE A 202 -9.15 3.85 0.14
N HIS A 203 -8.54 5.02 0.03
CA HIS A 203 -7.40 5.41 0.85
C HIS A 203 -7.86 6.45 1.88
N GLU A 204 -7.51 6.23 3.15
CA GLU A 204 -7.88 7.09 4.28
C GLU A 204 -6.62 7.68 4.90
N ILE A 205 -6.56 9.01 5.00
CA ILE A 205 -5.49 9.70 5.71
C ILE A 205 -5.86 9.74 7.19
N VAL A 206 -5.04 9.13 8.05
CA VAL A 206 -5.29 9.05 9.50
C VAL A 206 -4.60 10.21 10.19
N LEU A 207 -5.39 11.07 10.85
CA LEU A 207 -4.92 12.32 11.48
C LEU A 207 -4.89 12.24 13.00
N ALA A 208 -5.66 11.33 13.60
CA ALA A 208 -5.64 11.02 15.02
C ALA A 208 -6.04 9.57 15.25
N GLY A 209 -5.48 8.95 16.29
CA GLY A 209 -5.74 7.56 16.65
C GLY A 209 -5.30 6.58 15.55
N GLY A 210 -6.16 5.60 15.27
CA GLY A 210 -5.93 4.62 14.23
C GLY A 210 -6.97 3.52 14.32
N TYR A 211 -6.50 2.30 14.56
CA TYR A 211 -7.35 1.13 14.72
C TYR A 211 -8.26 1.27 15.94
N GLU A 212 -9.45 0.66 15.85
CA GLU A 212 -10.24 0.32 17.03
C GLU A 212 -9.42 -0.55 17.98
N ASP A 213 -9.66 -0.44 19.29
CA ASP A 213 -8.86 -1.10 20.32
C ASP A 213 -8.74 -2.63 20.11
N ASP A 214 -9.79 -3.27 19.56
CA ASP A 214 -9.85 -4.72 19.29
C ASP A 214 -9.18 -5.15 17.97
N LYS A 215 -8.86 -4.19 17.10
CA LYS A 215 -8.25 -4.41 15.77
C LYS A 215 -6.81 -3.90 15.68
N ARG A 216 -6.27 -3.39 16.79
CA ARG A 216 -4.94 -2.82 16.84
C ARG A 216 -3.87 -3.87 16.55
N PRO A 217 -2.93 -3.62 15.62
CA PRO A 217 -1.74 -4.45 15.46
C PRO A 217 -0.97 -4.51 16.79
N HIS A 218 -0.80 -5.72 17.33
CA HIS A 218 -0.16 -5.91 18.64
C HIS A 218 1.33 -5.57 18.67
N HIS A 219 1.97 -5.45 17.49
CA HIS A 219 3.41 -5.30 17.35
C HIS A 219 3.84 -4.10 16.50
N ASP A 220 2.91 -3.22 16.10
CA ASP A 220 3.29 -1.99 15.40
C ASP A 220 3.79 -0.94 16.41
N TRP A 221 5.08 -0.64 16.32
CA TRP A 221 5.80 0.32 17.15
C TRP A 221 6.26 1.55 16.36
N ILE A 222 6.06 1.55 15.03
CA ILE A 222 6.58 2.57 14.12
C ILE A 222 5.56 3.69 13.95
N TYR A 223 4.29 3.34 13.70
CA TYR A 223 3.25 4.32 13.40
C TYR A 223 2.50 4.69 14.68
N SER A 224 2.48 5.99 14.97
CA SER A 224 1.79 6.54 16.14
C SER A 224 0.28 6.33 16.03
N GLN A 225 -0.36 6.10 17.18
CA GLN A 225 -1.81 6.00 17.33
C GLN A 225 -2.30 7.02 18.37
N GLU A 226 -1.60 8.15 18.47
CA GLU A 226 -1.91 9.20 19.42
C GLU A 226 -3.28 9.82 19.14
N LYS A 227 -4.05 9.96 20.21
CA LYS A 227 -5.28 10.75 20.21
C LYS A 227 -4.96 12.23 20.11
N LEU A 228 -5.93 13.01 19.66
CA LEU A 228 -5.80 14.46 19.53
C LEU A 228 -6.67 15.17 20.56
N THR A 229 -6.08 16.04 21.38
CA THR A 229 -6.84 16.97 22.23
C THR A 229 -6.89 18.35 21.59
N VAL A 230 -8.10 18.92 21.51
CA VAL A 230 -8.36 20.27 21.01
C VAL A 230 -8.95 21.10 22.14
N ALA A 231 -8.17 22.05 22.65
CA ALA A 231 -8.59 22.95 23.73
C ALA A 231 -9.64 23.98 23.26
N PRO A 232 -10.42 24.60 24.17
CA PRO A 232 -11.35 25.68 23.85
C PRO A 232 -10.70 26.80 23.01
N GLY A 233 -11.33 27.16 21.90
CA GLY A 233 -10.83 28.17 20.94
C GLY A 233 -9.60 27.72 20.13
N GLN A 234 -9.10 26.51 20.33
CA GLN A 234 -7.98 25.99 19.55
C GLN A 234 -8.46 25.48 18.19
N THR A 235 -7.65 25.77 17.17
CA THR A 235 -7.78 25.17 15.84
C THR A 235 -6.59 24.24 15.58
N ARG A 236 -6.87 23.05 15.04
CA ARG A 236 -5.88 22.14 14.46
C ARG A 236 -6.06 22.12 12.95
N THR A 237 -4.96 22.09 12.21
CA THR A 237 -4.99 22.26 10.75
C THR A 237 -4.02 21.30 10.07
N TRP A 238 -4.48 20.75 8.96
CA TRP A 238 -3.72 19.94 8.02
C TRP A 238 -3.87 20.51 6.62
N GLY A 239 -2.83 20.37 5.81
CA GLY A 239 -2.79 20.87 4.45
C GLY A 239 -2.31 19.79 3.51
N PHE A 240 -2.89 19.75 2.33
CA PHE A 240 -2.55 18.84 1.24
C PHE A 240 -2.57 19.59 -0.09
N VAL A 241 -1.73 19.16 -1.02
CA VAL A 241 -1.71 19.65 -2.40
C VAL A 241 -1.81 18.44 -3.33
N LEU A 242 -2.75 18.48 -4.26
CA LEU A 242 -2.83 17.54 -5.37
C LEU A 242 -2.28 18.21 -6.62
N GLU A 243 -1.25 17.60 -7.22
CA GLU A 243 -0.54 18.15 -8.36
C GLU A 243 -0.16 17.03 -9.35
N PRO A 244 -0.40 17.22 -10.67
CA PRO A 244 -0.05 16.21 -11.66
C PRO A 244 1.46 16.06 -11.79
N PHE A 245 1.93 14.85 -12.11
CA PHE A 245 3.35 14.58 -12.39
C PHE A 245 3.54 13.63 -13.58
N SER A 246 4.70 13.67 -14.24
CA SER A 246 5.00 12.80 -15.40
C SER A 246 5.58 11.44 -15.03
N ASP A 247 6.53 11.43 -14.11
CA ASP A 247 7.33 10.26 -13.72
C ASP A 247 7.85 10.40 -12.29
N GLN A 248 8.60 9.38 -11.83
CA GLN A 248 9.14 9.36 -10.47
C GLN A 248 10.06 10.55 -10.17
N ALA A 249 10.86 11.01 -11.14
CA ALA A 249 11.76 12.14 -10.91
C ALA A 249 10.96 13.44 -10.72
N ASP A 250 9.95 13.67 -11.57
CA ASP A 250 9.05 14.82 -11.47
C ASP A 250 8.24 14.82 -10.15
N PHE A 251 7.75 13.65 -9.71
CA PHE A 251 7.07 13.49 -8.41
C PHE A 251 7.93 14.02 -7.25
N TYR A 252 9.21 13.61 -7.19
CA TYR A 252 10.10 14.08 -6.13
C TYR A 252 10.54 15.54 -6.31
N GLN A 253 10.66 16.05 -7.54
CA GLN A 253 10.93 17.47 -7.77
C GLN A 253 9.77 18.36 -7.29
N LYS A 254 8.53 17.97 -7.57
CA LYS A 254 7.33 18.63 -7.04
C LYS A 254 7.27 18.57 -5.52
N GLY A 255 7.59 17.41 -4.93
CA GLY A 255 7.75 17.28 -3.49
C GLY A 255 8.76 18.28 -2.91
N LEU A 256 9.97 18.35 -3.48
CA LEU A 256 11.01 19.31 -3.06
C LEU A 256 10.54 20.77 -3.17
N ALA A 257 9.82 21.12 -4.24
CA ALA A 257 9.24 22.45 -4.42
C ALA A 257 8.15 22.77 -3.37
N LEU A 258 7.48 21.75 -2.84
CA LEU A 258 6.49 21.84 -1.77
C LEU A 258 7.09 21.66 -0.36
N GLY A 259 8.42 21.63 -0.23
CA GLY A 259 9.11 21.55 1.06
C GLY A 259 9.38 20.13 1.56
N HIS A 260 9.08 19.09 0.78
CA HIS A 260 9.35 17.71 1.16
C HIS A 260 10.82 17.37 0.95
N PRO A 261 11.53 16.81 1.95
CA PRO A 261 12.82 16.20 1.68
C PRO A 261 12.62 14.95 0.81
N ARG A 262 13.68 14.57 0.09
CA ARG A 262 13.77 13.29 -0.61
C ARG A 262 14.82 12.45 0.08
N PHE A 263 14.52 11.17 0.33
CA PHE A 263 15.53 10.22 0.77
C PHE A 263 15.39 8.89 0.04
N SER A 264 16.49 8.17 -0.06
CA SER A 264 16.59 6.87 -0.73
C SER A 264 17.53 5.96 0.04
N PHE A 265 17.14 4.71 0.19
CA PHE A 265 17.84 3.67 0.94
C PHE A 265 17.32 2.30 0.46
N GLU A 266 18.04 1.23 0.78
CA GLU A 266 17.59 -0.12 0.50
C GLU A 266 16.51 -0.53 1.52
N PRO A 267 15.31 -0.96 1.11
CA PRO A 267 14.23 -1.31 2.02
C PRO A 267 14.54 -2.57 2.85
N MET A 268 15.54 -3.35 2.43
CA MET A 268 15.95 -4.59 3.07
C MET A 268 17.45 -4.78 2.91
N ILE A 269 18.14 -5.15 3.99
CA ILE A 269 19.56 -5.49 3.98
C ILE A 269 19.82 -6.75 4.80
N SER A 270 20.94 -7.43 4.53
CA SER A 270 21.43 -8.52 5.37
C SER A 270 22.18 -8.00 6.60
N GLN A 271 22.10 -8.75 7.70
CA GLN A 271 22.87 -8.51 8.90
C GLN A 271 24.37 -8.42 8.57
N GLY A 272 25.05 -7.39 9.11
CA GLY A 272 26.46 -7.15 8.84
C GLY A 272 26.74 -6.32 7.58
N SER A 273 25.73 -5.98 6.78
CA SER A 273 25.86 -4.99 5.70
C SER A 273 25.71 -3.56 6.23
N ASP A 274 26.35 -2.61 5.54
CA ASP A 274 26.10 -1.18 5.79
C ASP A 274 24.79 -0.76 5.11
N GLN A 275 24.03 0.08 5.80
CA GLN A 275 22.89 0.80 5.23
C GLN A 275 23.33 2.18 4.79
N ILE A 276 22.84 2.63 3.63
CA ILE A 276 23.16 3.93 3.06
C ILE A 276 21.86 4.70 2.85
N PHE A 277 21.70 5.78 3.61
CA PHE A 277 20.63 6.75 3.40
C PHE A 277 21.19 7.97 2.69
N ASN A 278 20.68 8.24 1.49
CA ASN A 278 20.92 9.52 0.80
C ASN A 278 19.72 10.43 1.03
N VAL A 279 19.96 11.68 1.41
CA VAL A 279 18.96 12.67 1.78
C VAL A 279 19.24 13.96 1.00
N THR A 280 18.24 14.42 0.26
CA THR A 280 18.18 15.73 -0.39
C THR A 280 17.17 16.59 0.36
N LEU A 281 17.64 17.66 0.97
CA LEU A 281 16.80 18.61 1.69
C LEU A 281 16.04 19.53 0.73
N ALA A 282 14.84 19.93 1.11
CA ALA A 282 14.12 20.99 0.41
C ALA A 282 14.77 22.37 0.65
N LYS A 283 14.38 23.36 -0.16
CA LYS A 283 14.91 24.73 -0.03
C LYS A 283 14.64 25.28 1.38
N ASN A 284 15.68 25.86 2.00
CA ASN A 284 15.65 26.44 3.36
C ASN A 284 15.42 25.43 4.51
N GLN A 285 15.43 24.12 4.22
CA GLN A 285 15.34 23.11 5.27
C GLN A 285 16.74 22.80 5.82
N THR A 286 16.85 22.64 7.13
CA THR A 286 18.08 22.23 7.81
C THR A 286 17.82 20.98 8.63
N LEU A 287 18.67 19.98 8.50
CA LEU A 287 18.62 18.79 9.35
C LEU A 287 19.19 19.11 10.74
N LYS A 288 18.44 18.77 11.79
CA LYS A 288 18.81 19.00 13.18
C LYS A 288 19.31 17.73 13.85
N ARG A 289 18.65 16.60 13.62
CA ARG A 289 18.96 15.32 14.27
C ARG A 289 18.59 14.15 13.39
N VAL A 290 19.38 13.08 13.46
CA VAL A 290 19.11 11.79 12.83
C VAL A 290 19.11 10.71 13.90
N THR A 291 17.98 10.04 14.06
CA THR A 291 17.82 8.98 15.06
C THR A 291 17.46 7.67 14.37
N VAL A 292 17.99 6.55 14.84
CA VAL A 292 17.60 5.21 14.39
C VAL A 292 16.97 4.46 15.54
N ASN A 293 15.71 4.08 15.38
CA ASN A 293 14.96 3.27 16.34
C ASN A 293 14.86 1.83 15.83
N TYR A 294 15.03 0.85 16.71
CA TYR A 294 14.93 -0.57 16.38
C TYR A 294 14.77 -1.42 17.65
N HIS A 295 14.34 -2.67 17.50
CA HIS A 295 14.25 -3.60 18.62
C HIS A 295 15.54 -4.42 18.79
N ALA A 296 16.12 -4.38 19.98
CA ALA A 296 17.19 -5.29 20.41
C ALA A 296 16.79 -5.98 21.71
N ASN A 297 16.83 -7.32 21.73
CA ASN A 297 16.44 -8.13 22.90
C ASN A 297 15.07 -7.73 23.48
N HIS A 298 14.07 -7.56 22.60
CA HIS A 298 12.70 -7.13 22.93
C HIS A 298 12.56 -5.74 23.56
N LYS A 299 13.59 -4.88 23.48
CA LYS A 299 13.53 -3.49 23.91
C LYS A 299 13.72 -2.56 22.73
N LEU A 300 12.99 -1.45 22.72
CA LEU A 300 13.19 -0.39 21.75
C LEU A 300 14.48 0.36 22.12
N VAL A 301 15.42 0.39 21.19
CA VAL A 301 16.68 1.14 21.26
C VAL A 301 16.58 2.33 20.31
N SER A 302 17.23 3.42 20.67
CA SER A 302 17.23 4.68 19.92
C SER A 302 18.65 5.23 19.88
N ASP A 303 19.29 5.16 18.72
CA ASP A 303 20.65 5.63 18.50
C ASP A 303 20.62 6.99 17.81
N ASP A 304 21.34 7.98 18.36
CA ASP A 304 21.57 9.26 17.70
C ASP A 304 22.78 9.14 16.75
N LEU A 305 22.52 9.24 15.45
CA LEU A 305 23.51 9.13 14.38
C LEU A 305 23.79 10.48 13.71
N THR A 306 23.42 11.60 14.34
CA THR A 306 23.57 12.94 13.77
C THR A 306 25.01 13.24 13.34
N ASP A 307 26.00 12.87 14.15
CA ASP A 307 27.42 13.10 13.86
C ASP A 307 27.96 12.25 12.68
N GLN A 308 27.25 11.17 12.31
CA GLN A 308 27.60 10.31 11.19
C GLN A 308 27.00 10.79 9.87
N PHE A 309 26.01 11.69 9.91
CA PHE A 309 25.41 12.27 8.73
C PHE A 309 26.30 13.36 8.14
N LYS A 310 26.80 13.15 6.91
CA LYS A 310 27.70 14.08 6.21
C LYS A 310 27.30 14.22 4.76
N ASP A 311 27.31 15.46 4.26
CA ASP A 311 27.09 15.78 2.84
C ASP A 311 25.81 15.15 2.25
N GLY A 312 24.72 15.15 3.02
CA GLY A 312 23.45 14.57 2.59
C GLY A 312 23.39 13.04 2.68
N ARG A 313 24.31 12.41 3.41
CA ARG A 313 24.43 10.94 3.45
C ARG A 313 24.70 10.43 4.87
N LEU A 314 23.95 9.40 5.26
CA LEU A 314 24.24 8.57 6.43
C LEU A 314 24.68 7.19 5.95
N VAL A 315 25.83 6.72 6.47
CA VAL A 315 26.32 5.36 6.27
C VAL A 315 26.60 4.76 7.63
N TYR A 316 25.93 3.66 7.96
CA TYR A 316 26.12 2.98 9.24
C TYR A 316 25.83 1.49 9.08
N ARG A 317 26.32 0.68 10.01
CA ARG A 317 26.04 -0.75 10.08
C ARG A 317 24.95 -1.00 11.11
N PRO A 318 23.71 -1.35 10.71
CA PRO A 318 22.63 -1.60 11.66
C PRO A 318 22.95 -2.77 12.59
N SER A 319 22.37 -2.73 13.80
CA SER A 319 22.49 -3.79 14.78
C SER A 319 21.11 -4.33 15.13
N GLY A 320 21.00 -5.62 15.44
CA GLY A 320 19.70 -6.26 15.61
C GLY A 320 19.04 -6.63 14.27
N LEU A 321 18.09 -7.57 14.36
CA LEU A 321 17.29 -8.03 13.23
C LEU A 321 15.92 -7.36 13.25
N GLY A 322 15.22 -7.39 12.11
CA GLY A 322 13.89 -6.86 11.98
C GLY A 322 13.86 -5.39 11.56
N GLU A 323 12.71 -4.77 11.82
CA GLU A 323 12.43 -3.41 11.38
C GLU A 323 13.31 -2.38 12.08
N HIS A 324 13.73 -1.38 11.30
CA HIS A 324 14.46 -0.21 11.75
C HIS A 324 13.76 1.03 11.19
N GLN A 325 13.60 2.06 12.02
CA GLN A 325 13.02 3.34 11.67
C GLN A 325 14.10 4.42 11.79
N VAL A 326 14.46 5.05 10.67
CA VAL A 326 15.31 6.24 10.64
C VAL A 326 14.42 7.47 10.67
N VAL A 327 14.60 8.32 11.67
CA VAL A 327 13.86 9.57 11.86
C VAL A 327 14.79 10.75 11.60
N LEU A 328 14.36 11.63 10.69
CA LEU A 328 15.03 12.89 10.36
C LEU A 328 14.23 14.02 11.00
N GLU A 329 14.82 14.73 11.96
CA GLU A 329 14.22 15.92 12.57
C GLU A 329 14.83 17.18 11.98
N PHE A 330 13.99 18.15 11.61
CA PHE A 330 14.42 19.39 10.98
C PHE A 330 14.42 20.57 11.96
N GLY A 331 15.10 21.65 11.56
CA GLY A 331 15.28 22.85 12.39
C GLY A 331 13.97 23.57 12.76
N ASP A 332 12.91 23.39 11.96
CA ASP A 332 11.58 23.95 12.21
C ASP A 332 10.71 23.06 13.13
N GLY A 333 11.24 21.94 13.61
CA GLY A 333 10.55 20.99 14.48
C GLY A 333 9.72 19.94 13.75
N THR A 334 9.68 19.96 12.41
CA THR A 334 9.06 18.89 11.62
C THR A 334 9.96 17.65 11.54
N SER A 335 9.38 16.53 11.11
CA SER A 335 10.09 15.26 10.95
C SER A 335 9.65 14.46 9.73
N ASP A 336 10.59 13.72 9.15
CA ASP A 336 10.36 12.67 8.16
C ASP A 336 10.96 11.33 8.61
N MET A 337 10.55 10.22 8.01
CA MET A 337 11.05 8.90 8.39
C MET A 337 11.17 7.90 7.23
N GLY A 338 12.16 7.02 7.32
CA GLY A 338 12.31 5.85 6.46
C GLY A 338 12.33 4.56 7.29
N VAL A 339 11.70 3.52 6.78
CA VAL A 339 11.62 2.21 7.44
C VAL A 339 12.26 1.16 6.52
N PHE A 340 13.15 0.36 7.08
CA PHE A 340 13.79 -0.75 6.37
C PHE A 340 13.91 -1.97 7.29
N ASN A 341 14.20 -3.13 6.72
CA ASN A 341 14.33 -4.38 7.45
C ASN A 341 15.76 -4.92 7.41
N VAL A 342 16.28 -5.38 8.56
CA VAL A 342 17.54 -6.10 8.66
C VAL A 342 17.24 -7.59 8.81
N MET A 343 17.59 -8.37 7.80
CA MET A 343 17.35 -9.80 7.79
C MET A 343 18.60 -10.58 8.18
N SER A 344 18.39 -11.76 8.74
CA SER A 344 19.45 -12.77 8.82
C SER A 344 19.85 -13.22 7.40
N SER A 345 20.73 -14.22 7.29
CA SER A 345 21.13 -14.75 5.99
C SER A 345 19.91 -15.16 5.16
N ILE A 346 19.78 -14.61 3.94
CA ILE A 346 18.74 -15.03 3.00
C ILE A 346 18.87 -16.53 2.73
N ASN A 347 20.10 -17.04 2.61
CA ASN A 347 20.35 -18.47 2.39
C ASN A 347 19.76 -19.32 3.52
N GLU A 348 19.98 -18.94 4.78
CA GLU A 348 19.42 -19.68 5.93
C GLU A 348 17.89 -19.65 5.92
N LEU A 349 17.27 -18.53 5.54
CA LEU A 349 15.82 -18.44 5.42
C LEU A 349 15.29 -19.39 4.33
N LEU A 350 15.94 -19.42 3.17
CA LEU A 350 15.53 -20.23 2.04
C LEU A 350 15.75 -21.73 2.32
N GLU A 351 16.90 -22.10 2.88
CA GLU A 351 17.22 -23.46 3.33
C GLU A 351 16.18 -23.97 4.34
N ASN A 352 15.91 -23.19 5.41
CA ASN A 352 14.91 -23.54 6.40
C ASN A 352 13.52 -23.71 5.77
N ARG A 353 13.20 -22.91 4.74
CA ARG A 353 11.93 -23.01 4.03
C ARG A 353 11.87 -24.27 3.15
N SER A 354 12.94 -24.63 2.46
CA SER A 354 13.02 -25.86 1.65
C SER A 354 12.84 -27.08 2.55
N ALA A 355 13.63 -27.16 3.62
CA ALA A 355 13.58 -28.24 4.60
C ALA A 355 12.19 -28.38 5.24
N TYR A 356 11.53 -27.26 5.58
CA TYR A 356 10.16 -27.31 6.09
C TYR A 356 9.18 -27.88 5.07
N ILE A 357 9.27 -27.48 3.80
CA ILE A 357 8.39 -27.97 2.74
C ILE A 357 8.64 -29.47 2.51
N SER A 358 9.89 -29.90 2.40
CA SER A 358 10.28 -31.31 2.31
C SER A 358 9.71 -32.12 3.48
N HIS A 359 10.03 -31.75 4.72
CA HIS A 359 9.69 -32.56 5.90
C HIS A 359 8.21 -32.51 6.34
N HIS A 360 7.52 -31.40 6.08
CA HIS A 360 6.17 -31.18 6.63
C HIS A 360 5.08 -31.05 5.58
N SER A 361 5.44 -30.63 4.36
CA SER A 361 4.47 -30.47 3.29
C SER A 361 4.41 -31.70 2.38
N TYR A 362 5.47 -32.49 2.26
CA TYR A 362 5.44 -33.72 1.48
C TYR A 362 4.56 -34.78 2.15
N ALA A 363 3.50 -35.20 1.46
CA ALA A 363 2.50 -36.11 2.01
C ALA A 363 2.94 -37.59 1.99
N GLY A 364 3.95 -37.93 1.18
CA GLY A 364 4.37 -39.31 0.93
C GLY A 364 3.25 -40.22 0.41
N LYS A 365 3.52 -41.52 0.31
CA LYS A 365 2.57 -42.51 -0.24
C LYS A 365 1.27 -42.65 0.56
N SER A 366 1.34 -42.55 1.88
CA SER A 366 0.22 -42.74 2.80
C SER A 366 -0.56 -41.45 3.10
N GLY A 367 -0.14 -40.32 2.54
CA GLY A 367 -0.80 -39.04 2.74
C GLY A 367 -2.20 -38.98 2.17
N LYS A 368 -3.02 -38.03 2.66
CA LYS A 368 -4.40 -37.81 2.20
C LYS A 368 -4.51 -37.63 0.69
N VAL A 369 -3.54 -36.93 0.10
CA VAL A 369 -3.30 -36.87 -1.34
C VAL A 369 -1.89 -37.40 -1.56
N PRO A 370 -1.72 -38.67 -1.95
CA PRO A 370 -0.42 -39.31 -2.02
C PRO A 370 0.59 -38.54 -2.86
N TYR A 371 1.83 -38.49 -2.39
CA TYR A 371 3.00 -37.89 -3.03
C TYR A 371 2.87 -36.40 -3.35
N SER A 372 1.89 -35.69 -2.79
CA SER A 372 1.69 -34.26 -3.04
C SER A 372 2.41 -33.39 -2.02
N PHE A 373 2.76 -32.16 -2.41
CA PHE A 373 3.18 -31.11 -1.48
C PHE A 373 1.97 -30.28 -1.02
N GLY A 374 1.62 -30.42 0.26
CA GLY A 374 0.51 -29.75 0.93
C GLY A 374 0.77 -28.28 1.29
N PRO A 375 -0.27 -27.46 1.54
CA PRO A 375 -1.65 -27.71 1.14
C PRO A 375 -1.76 -27.89 -0.38
N VAL A 376 -2.67 -28.78 -0.79
CA VAL A 376 -2.98 -29.04 -2.18
C VAL A 376 -4.15 -28.16 -2.58
N SER A 377 -3.90 -27.24 -3.51
CA SER A 377 -4.96 -26.58 -4.25
C SER A 377 -4.89 -27.02 -5.72
N ASN A 378 -5.94 -26.72 -6.48
CA ASN A 378 -5.82 -26.81 -7.93
C ASN A 378 -4.91 -25.68 -8.47
N GLN A 379 -4.46 -24.73 -7.61
CA GLN A 379 -3.77 -23.50 -7.99
C GLN A 379 -2.26 -23.64 -8.26
N GLY A 380 -1.79 -24.84 -8.59
CA GLY A 380 -0.37 -25.05 -8.85
C GLY A 380 0.55 -24.89 -7.63
N GLU A 381 0.01 -24.65 -6.43
CA GLU A 381 0.79 -24.44 -5.20
C GLU A 381 1.76 -25.60 -4.89
N SER A 382 1.38 -26.83 -5.20
CA SER A 382 2.27 -28.00 -5.05
C SER A 382 3.44 -27.94 -6.04
N ILE A 383 3.23 -27.44 -7.27
CA ILE A 383 4.26 -27.34 -8.30
C ILE A 383 5.23 -26.20 -8.00
N GLY A 384 4.73 -25.07 -7.48
CA GLY A 384 5.58 -23.97 -7.02
C GLY A 384 6.53 -24.40 -5.89
N LYS A 385 6.03 -25.20 -4.92
CA LYS A 385 6.86 -25.77 -3.84
C LYS A 385 7.94 -26.72 -4.37
N MET A 386 7.59 -27.60 -5.31
CA MET A 386 8.54 -28.49 -5.96
C MET A 386 9.64 -27.73 -6.70
N THR A 387 9.25 -26.68 -7.44
CA THR A 387 10.20 -25.83 -8.17
C THR A 387 11.15 -25.11 -7.23
N PHE A 388 10.62 -24.57 -6.13
CA PHE A 388 11.41 -23.90 -5.10
C PHE A 388 12.48 -24.84 -4.50
N ILE A 389 12.08 -26.04 -4.09
CA ILE A 389 13.03 -27.06 -3.58
C ILE A 389 14.16 -27.33 -4.59
N LEU A 390 13.82 -27.58 -5.87
CA LEU A 390 14.83 -27.83 -6.89
C LEU A 390 15.78 -26.66 -7.10
N GLN A 391 15.28 -25.42 -7.05
CA GLN A 391 16.10 -24.22 -7.17
C GLN A 391 17.05 -24.07 -5.98
N GLU A 392 16.59 -24.31 -4.76
CA GLU A 392 17.43 -24.27 -3.56
C GLU A 392 18.53 -25.34 -3.62
N CYS A 393 18.18 -26.61 -3.88
CA CYS A 393 19.18 -27.68 -4.00
C CYS A 393 20.20 -27.43 -5.13
N LEU A 394 19.81 -26.73 -6.21
CA LEU A 394 20.71 -26.39 -7.31
C LEU A 394 21.66 -25.24 -6.96
N LEU A 395 21.17 -24.23 -6.24
CA LEU A 395 21.90 -23.00 -5.95
C LEU A 395 22.73 -23.07 -4.67
N ASP A 396 22.32 -23.86 -3.68
CA ASP A 396 23.02 -24.03 -2.41
C ASP A 396 23.54 -25.47 -2.24
N HIS A 397 24.82 -25.65 -2.51
CA HIS A 397 25.50 -26.94 -2.35
C HIS A 397 25.79 -27.33 -0.90
N SER A 398 25.41 -26.49 0.09
CA SER A 398 25.58 -26.81 1.51
C SER A 398 24.38 -27.57 2.11
N ILE A 399 23.28 -27.69 1.37
CA ILE A 399 22.09 -28.46 1.79
C ILE A 399 22.45 -29.94 1.89
N SER A 400 22.39 -30.50 3.11
CA SER A 400 22.81 -31.89 3.38
C SER A 400 21.86 -32.94 2.79
N ASP A 401 20.58 -32.60 2.72
CA ASP A 401 19.51 -33.55 2.39
C ASP A 401 19.03 -33.40 0.93
N ALA A 402 19.82 -32.72 0.09
CA ALA A 402 19.44 -32.36 -1.28
C ALA A 402 18.98 -33.56 -2.12
N ASP A 403 19.66 -34.71 -2.01
CA ASP A 403 19.27 -35.94 -2.73
C ASP A 403 17.88 -36.44 -2.33
N GLU A 404 17.53 -36.35 -1.04
CA GLU A 404 16.21 -36.74 -0.54
C GLU A 404 15.14 -35.74 -1.03
N GLU A 405 15.40 -34.43 -0.90
CA GLU A 405 14.46 -33.40 -1.34
C GLU A 405 14.18 -33.49 -2.85
N ILE A 406 15.21 -33.71 -3.67
CA ILE A 406 15.09 -33.93 -5.11
C ILE A 406 14.27 -35.19 -5.39
N ALA A 407 14.55 -36.31 -4.71
CA ALA A 407 13.81 -37.55 -4.91
C ALA A 407 12.31 -37.40 -4.58
N GLN A 408 11.96 -36.65 -3.52
CA GLN A 408 10.56 -36.35 -3.21
C GLN A 408 9.88 -35.52 -4.31
N VAL A 409 10.60 -34.56 -4.89
CA VAL A 409 10.10 -33.77 -6.03
C VAL A 409 9.88 -34.65 -7.25
N GLU A 410 10.83 -35.52 -7.60
CA GLU A 410 10.69 -36.48 -8.71
C GLU A 410 9.50 -37.41 -8.49
N GLU A 411 9.35 -37.95 -7.27
CA GLU A 411 8.25 -38.83 -6.89
C GLU A 411 6.90 -38.12 -7.01
N SER A 412 6.82 -36.87 -6.57
CA SER A 412 5.63 -36.02 -6.72
C SER A 412 5.31 -35.71 -8.19
N ALA A 413 6.32 -35.43 -9.01
CA ALA A 413 6.14 -35.14 -10.43
C ALA A 413 5.50 -36.33 -11.16
N VAL A 414 6.00 -37.54 -10.88
CA VAL A 414 5.52 -38.78 -11.52
C VAL A 414 4.18 -39.24 -10.96
N ASN A 415 4.04 -39.31 -9.63
CA ASN A 415 2.92 -39.99 -8.99
C ASN A 415 1.75 -39.06 -8.65
N TYR A 416 1.98 -37.75 -8.61
CA TYR A 416 0.95 -36.76 -8.31
C TYR A 416 0.69 -35.79 -9.47
N VAL A 417 1.70 -35.05 -9.94
CA VAL A 417 1.50 -34.00 -10.96
C VAL A 417 1.04 -34.60 -12.28
N ARG A 418 1.77 -35.57 -12.82
CA ARG A 418 1.45 -36.21 -14.10
C ARG A 418 0.00 -36.74 -14.18
N PRO A 419 -0.49 -37.58 -13.25
CA PRO A 419 -1.86 -38.10 -13.34
C PRO A 419 -2.94 -37.06 -13.06
N LYS A 420 -2.66 -36.07 -12.19
CA LYS A 420 -3.63 -35.01 -11.84
C LYS A 420 -3.80 -33.98 -12.94
N TRP A 421 -2.71 -33.55 -13.57
CA TRP A 421 -2.72 -32.42 -14.51
C TRP A 421 -2.86 -32.83 -15.97
N PHE A 422 -2.64 -34.10 -16.29
CA PHE A 422 -2.68 -34.61 -17.66
C PHE A 422 -3.59 -35.84 -17.80
N VAL A 423 -4.32 -35.90 -18.91
CA VAL A 423 -5.21 -37.03 -19.22
C VAL A 423 -4.35 -38.25 -19.42
N ASP A 424 -4.53 -39.25 -18.56
CA ASP A 424 -3.76 -40.51 -18.53
C ASP A 424 -2.23 -40.29 -18.48
N GLY A 425 -1.81 -39.14 -17.96
CA GLY A 425 -0.41 -38.75 -17.91
C GLY A 425 0.22 -38.40 -19.26
N ASP A 426 -0.59 -38.12 -20.29
CA ASP A 426 -0.14 -37.61 -21.60
C ASP A 426 0.09 -36.09 -21.52
N PHE A 427 1.36 -35.67 -21.49
CA PHE A 427 1.75 -34.26 -21.41
C PHE A 427 1.22 -33.39 -22.56
N LYS A 428 0.78 -33.98 -23.67
CA LYS A 428 0.14 -33.26 -24.78
C LYS A 428 -1.35 -33.02 -24.58
N LYS A 429 -1.95 -33.61 -23.52
CA LYS A 429 -3.38 -33.55 -23.22
C LYS A 429 -3.60 -33.08 -21.78
N PRO A 430 -3.49 -31.77 -21.53
CA PRO A 430 -3.77 -31.24 -20.21
C PRO A 430 -5.24 -31.47 -19.78
N ARG A 431 -5.47 -31.76 -18.50
CA ARG A 431 -6.82 -31.89 -17.92
C ARG A 431 -7.44 -30.51 -17.68
N LYS A 432 -8.71 -30.37 -18.02
CA LYS A 432 -9.54 -29.19 -17.71
C LYS A 432 -9.91 -29.14 -16.22
N LEU A 433 -8.96 -28.78 -15.36
CA LEU A 433 -9.16 -28.69 -13.90
C LEU A 433 -10.12 -27.54 -13.49
N TYR A 434 -10.41 -26.61 -14.41
CA TYR A 434 -11.15 -25.36 -14.17
C TYR A 434 -12.26 -25.11 -15.20
N GLY A 435 -12.85 -26.18 -15.76
CA GLY A 435 -13.80 -26.04 -16.88
C GLY A 435 -13.06 -25.64 -18.17
N ASP A 436 -13.63 -24.73 -18.96
CA ASP A 436 -13.03 -24.34 -20.25
C ASP A 436 -11.83 -23.38 -20.12
N PHE A 437 -11.54 -22.93 -18.91
CA PHE A 437 -10.39 -22.09 -18.62
C PHE A 437 -9.14 -22.93 -18.33
N TYR A 438 -8.04 -22.61 -19.01
CA TYR A 438 -6.74 -23.21 -18.76
C TYR A 438 -5.76 -22.09 -18.40
N ARG A 439 -5.17 -22.13 -17.20
CA ARG A 439 -4.25 -21.08 -16.76
C ARG A 439 -2.86 -21.31 -17.35
N VAL A 440 -2.36 -20.30 -18.05
CA VAL A 440 -1.01 -20.30 -18.63
C VAL A 440 0.06 -20.38 -17.55
N MET A 441 -0.11 -19.71 -16.39
CA MET A 441 0.84 -19.77 -15.27
C MET A 441 1.09 -21.20 -14.77
N ASP A 442 0.06 -22.05 -14.68
CA ASP A 442 0.25 -23.43 -14.24
C ASP A 442 1.09 -24.23 -15.24
N LEU A 443 0.95 -23.93 -16.54
CA LEU A 443 1.74 -24.55 -17.60
C LEU A 443 3.18 -24.01 -17.60
N GLU A 444 3.41 -22.73 -17.30
CA GLU A 444 4.75 -22.15 -17.17
C GLU A 444 5.55 -22.85 -16.06
N TYR A 445 4.94 -23.11 -14.90
CA TYR A 445 5.59 -23.87 -13.82
C TYR A 445 5.91 -25.32 -14.22
N ILE A 446 5.00 -26.00 -14.95
CA ILE A 446 5.21 -27.39 -15.39
C ILE A 446 6.26 -27.47 -16.51
N CYS A 447 6.23 -26.54 -17.47
CA CYS A 447 7.09 -26.55 -18.65
C CYS A 447 8.49 -26.00 -18.41
N ALA A 448 8.64 -24.95 -17.59
CA ALA A 448 9.94 -24.34 -17.37
C ALA A 448 10.84 -25.13 -16.40
N TYR A 449 10.26 -25.86 -15.45
CA TYR A 449 11.03 -26.45 -14.34
C TYR A 449 10.84 -27.97 -14.16
N VAL A 450 9.66 -28.53 -14.42
CA VAL A 450 9.39 -29.96 -14.18
C VAL A 450 9.70 -30.82 -15.41
N LEU A 451 9.32 -30.39 -16.61
CA LEU A 451 9.55 -31.15 -17.85
C LEU A 451 11.03 -31.35 -18.24
N PRO A 452 11.96 -30.41 -17.99
CA PRO A 452 13.38 -30.62 -18.25
C PRO A 452 14.08 -31.60 -17.29
N ALA A 453 13.52 -31.80 -16.09
CA ALA A 453 14.09 -32.66 -15.05
C ALA A 453 13.60 -34.13 -15.11
N LEU A 454 12.57 -34.42 -15.91
CA LEU A 454 12.08 -35.78 -16.08
C LEU A 454 12.94 -36.52 -17.14
N PRO A 455 13.47 -37.73 -16.86
CA PRO A 455 14.06 -38.55 -17.90
C PRO A 455 12.98 -38.85 -18.95
N MET A 456 13.21 -38.36 -20.17
CA MET A 456 12.35 -38.68 -21.31
C MET A 456 12.33 -40.20 -21.48
N PRO A 457 11.14 -40.84 -21.55
CA PRO A 457 11.08 -42.26 -21.83
C PRO A 457 11.70 -42.51 -23.20
N SER A 458 12.64 -43.46 -23.25
CA SER A 458 13.26 -43.98 -24.47
C SER A 458 12.25 -44.61 -25.41
#